data_AF-A0A967CC73-F1
#
_entry.id   AF-A0A967CC73-F1
#
_cell.length_a   1.000
_cell.length_b   1.000
_cell.length_c   1.000
_cell.angle_alpha   90.00
_cell.angle_beta   90.00
_cell.angle_gamma   90.00
#
_symmetry.space_group_name_H-M   'P 1'
#
loop_
_entity.id
_entity.type
_entity.pdbx_description
1 polymer ?
#
loop_
_entity_poly.entity_id
_entity_poly.type
_entity_poly.pdbx_seq_one_letter_code
_entity_poly.pdbx_strand_id
1 'polypeptide(L)'
;EDICAIGKGAHEIEVDLMQPLDIDKKPAVHHTPLNHIGLWVDDLPKAVNWLTEQGLRFAPGGIRPGAGGHDIIFVHPKGNAEFPFGGEGVLIELVQAPPEIISALA
;
A
#
# COMPACT_ATOMS: atom_id res chain seq x y z
N GLU A 1 -0.62 1.00 16.90
CA GLU A 1 -0.72 0.05 15.79
C GLU A 1 -0.66 -1.33 16.40
N ASP A 2 -1.52 -2.23 15.94
CA ASP A 2 -1.50 -3.63 16.32
C ASP A 2 -1.79 -4.44 15.06
N ILE A 3 -1.06 -5.53 14.83
CA ILE A 3 -1.17 -6.31 13.59
C ILE A 3 -1.83 -7.65 13.93
N CYS A 4 -3.03 -7.85 13.39
CA CYS A 4 -3.72 -9.13 13.42
C CYS A 4 -3.45 -9.91 12.14
N ALA A 5 -3.56 -11.24 12.17
CA ALA A 5 -3.36 -12.07 10.99
C ALA A 5 -4.50 -13.09 10.81
N ILE A 6 -4.86 -13.36 9.55
CA ILE A 6 -5.77 -14.44 9.16
C ILE A 6 -5.18 -15.25 8.02
N GLY A 7 -5.30 -16.57 8.10
CA GLY A 7 -4.68 -17.48 7.14
C GLY A 7 -3.42 -18.10 7.70
N LYS A 8 -2.58 -18.64 6.81
CA LYS A 8 -1.29 -19.29 7.14
C LYS A 8 -0.35 -19.23 5.93
N GLY A 9 0.95 -19.18 6.20
CA GLY A 9 1.98 -19.26 5.16
C GLY A 9 1.94 -18.08 4.20
N ALA A 10 2.28 -18.30 2.93
CA ALA A 10 2.42 -17.22 1.94
C ALA A 10 1.11 -16.50 1.56
N HIS A 11 -0.05 -17.03 1.96
CA HIS A 11 -1.36 -16.42 1.74
C HIS A 11 -1.96 -15.82 3.02
N GLU A 12 -1.18 -15.72 4.10
CA GLU A 12 -1.61 -15.01 5.30
C GLU A 12 -1.87 -13.53 4.98
N ILE A 13 -2.97 -13.00 5.51
CA ILE A 13 -3.36 -11.61 5.36
C ILE A 13 -3.16 -10.94 6.72
N GLU A 14 -2.31 -9.91 6.72
CA GLU A 14 -2.15 -9.02 7.86
C GLU A 14 -3.23 -7.94 7.84
N VAL A 15 -3.75 -7.63 9.03
CA VAL A 15 -4.74 -6.59 9.27
C VAL A 15 -4.14 -5.61 10.26
N ASP A 16 -3.76 -4.46 9.74
CA ASP A 16 -3.20 -3.37 10.53
C ASP A 16 -4.32 -2.56 11.21
N LEU A 17 -4.36 -2.63 12.55
CA LEU A 17 -5.30 -1.90 13.39
C LEU A 17 -4.68 -0.56 13.80
N MET A 18 -5.15 0.49 13.14
CA MET A 18 -4.73 1.86 13.39
C MET A 18 -5.80 2.65 14.15
N GLN A 19 -5.35 3.46 15.12
CA GLN A 19 -6.17 4.48 15.76
C GLN A 19 -5.37 5.79 15.89
N PRO A 20 -6.02 6.96 15.82
CA PRO A 20 -5.33 8.21 16.08
C PRO A 20 -4.94 8.28 17.56
N LEU A 21 -3.70 8.68 17.85
CA LEU A 21 -3.31 9.06 19.22
C LEU A 21 -3.92 10.41 19.64
N ASP A 22 -4.16 11.26 18.64
CA ASP A 22 -4.76 12.57 18.77
C ASP A 22 -5.70 12.76 17.57
N ILE A 23 -7.00 12.93 17.84
CA ILE A 23 -8.04 12.93 16.81
C ILE A 23 -7.94 14.14 15.88
N ASP A 24 -7.35 15.24 16.36
CA ASP A 24 -7.22 16.50 15.60
C ASP A 24 -5.96 16.52 14.72
N LYS A 25 -5.13 15.46 14.77
CA LYS A 25 -3.88 15.36 14.01
C LYS A 25 -3.93 14.34 12.89
N LYS A 26 -3.03 14.51 11.92
CA LYS A 26 -2.81 13.54 10.84
C LYS A 26 -1.85 12.42 11.28
N PRO A 27 -1.99 11.20 10.73
CA PRO A 27 -3.01 10.78 9.76
C PRO A 27 -4.40 10.60 10.42
N ALA A 28 -5.45 11.13 9.78
CA ALA A 28 -6.83 11.05 10.28
C ALA A 28 -7.46 9.69 9.94
N VAL A 29 -6.86 8.61 10.47
CA VAL A 29 -7.20 7.23 10.11
C VAL A 29 -8.62 6.82 10.45
N HIS A 30 -9.27 7.58 11.33
CA HIS A 30 -10.64 7.38 11.81
C HIS A 30 -11.73 7.95 10.88
N HIS A 31 -11.37 8.74 9.85
CA HIS A 31 -12.36 9.35 8.95
C HIS A 31 -12.92 8.37 7.90
N THR A 32 -12.15 7.37 7.50
CA THR A 32 -12.59 6.39 6.50
C THR A 32 -12.91 5.04 7.16
N PRO A 33 -13.99 4.34 6.75
CA PRO A 33 -14.29 3.01 7.28
C PRO A 33 -13.20 1.96 7.01
N LEU A 34 -12.44 2.13 5.92
CA LEU A 34 -11.22 1.39 5.60
C LEU A 34 -10.13 2.42 5.25
N ASN A 35 -8.94 2.27 5.84
CA ASN A 35 -7.86 3.23 5.64
C ASN A 35 -7.19 3.06 4.26
N HIS A 36 -6.72 1.85 3.98
CA HIS A 36 -6.13 1.44 2.70
C HIS A 36 -6.09 -0.10 2.62
N ILE A 37 -5.68 -0.61 1.46
CA ILE A 37 -5.31 -2.03 1.27
C ILE A 37 -3.84 -2.11 0.87
N GLY A 38 -3.12 -3.10 1.41
CA GLY A 38 -1.75 -3.42 1.02
C GLY A 38 -1.70 -4.59 0.04
N LEU A 39 -0.86 -4.50 -0.98
CA LEU A 39 -0.64 -5.54 -1.99
C LEU A 39 0.85 -5.83 -2.10
N TRP A 40 1.21 -7.11 -1.96
CA TRP A 40 2.56 -7.58 -2.26
C TRP A 40 2.89 -7.42 -3.74
N VAL A 41 4.11 -6.99 -4.02
CA VAL A 41 4.66 -6.81 -5.37
C VAL A 41 6.06 -7.40 -5.42
N ASP A 42 6.31 -8.31 -6.36
CA ASP A 42 7.58 -9.04 -6.48
C ASP A 42 8.77 -8.13 -6.78
N ASP A 43 8.58 -7.12 -7.63
CA ASP A 43 9.60 -6.12 -7.97
C ASP A 43 8.92 -4.75 -7.99
N LEU A 44 8.94 -4.09 -6.84
CA LEU A 44 8.27 -2.82 -6.63
C LEU A 44 8.83 -1.71 -7.54
N PRO A 45 10.15 -1.50 -7.68
CA PRO A 45 10.68 -0.51 -8.61
C PRO A 45 10.23 -0.72 -10.06
N LYS A 46 10.26 -1.97 -10.54
CA LYS A 46 9.83 -2.29 -11.90
C LYS A 46 8.33 -2.07 -12.10
N ALA A 47 7.51 -2.48 -11.13
CA ALA A 47 6.06 -2.25 -11.16
C ALA A 47 5.75 -0.76 -11.17
N VAL A 48 6.41 0.04 -10.33
CA VAL A 48 6.21 1.50 -10.27
C VAL A 48 6.57 2.16 -11.60
N ASN A 49 7.69 1.78 -12.22
CA ASN A 49 8.07 2.32 -13.52
C ASN A 49 7.00 2.01 -14.58
N TRP A 50 6.60 0.74 -14.69
CA TRP A 50 5.58 0.34 -15.67
C TRP A 50 4.23 1.02 -15.43
N LEU A 51 3.75 1.05 -14.18
CA LEU A 51 2.48 1.69 -13.82
C LEU A 51 2.51 3.20 -14.07
N THR A 52 3.65 3.86 -13.83
CA THR A 52 3.83 5.27 -14.16
C THR A 52 3.71 5.49 -15.66
N GLU A 53 4.33 4.64 -16.49
CA GLU A 53 4.19 4.69 -17.96
C GLU A 53 2.76 4.43 -18.42
N GLN A 54 1.97 3.65 -17.67
CA GLN A 54 0.54 3.46 -17.93
C GLN A 54 -0.33 4.66 -17.49
N GLY A 55 0.24 5.69 -16.86
CA GLY A 55 -0.51 6.86 -16.38
C GLY A 55 -1.18 6.65 -15.02
N LEU A 56 -0.70 5.70 -14.21
CA LEU A 56 -1.15 5.54 -12.83
C LEU A 56 -0.61 6.66 -11.95
N ARG A 57 -1.48 7.24 -11.13
CA ARG A 57 -1.10 8.27 -10.17
C ARG A 57 -0.67 7.67 -8.84
N PHE A 58 0.58 7.89 -8.47
CA PHE A 58 1.05 7.63 -7.11
C PHE A 58 0.77 8.83 -6.18
N ALA A 59 0.59 8.55 -4.90
CA ALA A 59 0.59 9.55 -3.85
C ALA A 59 2.01 10.10 -3.64
N PRO A 60 2.17 11.31 -3.07
CA PRO A 60 3.49 11.87 -2.80
C PRO A 60 4.34 10.99 -1.88
N GLY A 61 5.67 11.06 -2.05
CA GLY A 61 6.65 10.43 -1.16
C GLY A 61 7.48 9.32 -1.78
N GLY A 62 7.10 8.83 -2.98
CA GLY A 62 7.86 7.79 -3.69
C GLY A 62 7.97 6.48 -2.91
N ILE A 63 8.86 5.60 -3.39
CA ILE A 63 9.23 4.37 -2.68
C ILE A 63 10.02 4.74 -1.42
N ARG A 64 9.61 4.21 -0.27
CA ARG A 64 10.25 4.45 1.03
C ARG A 64 9.97 3.31 2.01
N PRO A 65 10.71 3.20 3.12
CA PRO A 65 10.41 2.22 4.16
C PRO A 65 9.04 2.47 4.80
N GLY A 66 8.24 1.41 4.94
CA GLY A 66 6.97 1.36 5.66
C GLY A 66 7.13 0.93 7.12
N ALA A 67 6.02 0.87 7.86
CA ALA A 67 6.02 0.49 9.28
C ALA A 67 6.51 -0.94 9.53
N GLY A 68 6.18 -1.87 8.61
CA GLY A 68 6.66 -3.25 8.62
C GLY A 68 8.10 -3.45 8.13
N GLY A 69 8.84 -2.37 7.83
CA GLY A 69 10.23 -2.45 7.36
C GLY A 69 10.42 -2.81 5.88
N HIS A 70 9.33 -3.03 5.15
CA HIS A 70 9.34 -3.22 3.69
C HIS A 70 9.33 -1.88 2.96
N ASP A 71 9.85 -1.87 1.73
CA ASP A 71 9.68 -0.72 0.84
C ASP A 71 8.24 -0.64 0.35
N ILE A 72 7.66 0.56 0.41
CA ILE A 72 6.27 0.84 0.09
C ILE A 72 6.12 2.07 -0.81
N ILE A 73 5.04 2.11 -1.57
CA ILE A 73 4.53 3.30 -2.25
C ILE A 73 3.00 3.25 -2.27
N PHE A 74 2.35 4.40 -2.27
CA PHE A 74 0.90 4.47 -2.33
C PHE A 74 0.40 4.89 -3.70
N VAL A 75 -0.61 4.21 -4.22
CA VAL A 75 -1.43 4.67 -5.34
C VAL A 75 -2.45 5.67 -4.81
N HIS A 76 -2.55 6.82 -5.46
CA HIS A 76 -3.51 7.84 -5.06
C HIS A 76 -4.95 7.36 -5.35
N PRO A 77 -5.93 7.57 -4.45
CA PRO A 77 -7.31 7.09 -4.65
C PRO A 77 -8.00 7.65 -5.91
N LYS A 78 -7.51 8.78 -6.41
CA LYS A 78 -8.06 9.50 -7.57
C LYS A 78 -6.97 9.81 -8.58
N GLY A 79 -7.22 9.58 -9.86
CA GLY A 79 -6.38 10.12 -10.94
C GLY A 79 -6.37 11.65 -10.99
N ASN A 80 -5.63 12.21 -11.94
CA ASN A 80 -5.60 13.62 -12.28
C ASN A 80 -5.38 13.80 -13.80
N ALA A 81 -5.18 15.04 -14.26
CA ALA A 81 -5.02 15.32 -15.69
C ALA A 81 -3.74 14.73 -16.32
N GLU A 82 -2.68 14.53 -15.54
CA GLU A 82 -1.39 14.00 -16.00
C GLU A 82 -1.35 12.46 -15.90
N PHE A 83 -1.95 11.92 -14.84
CA PHE A 83 -2.02 10.51 -14.49
C PHE A 83 -3.50 10.13 -14.29
N PRO A 84 -4.22 9.74 -15.36
CA PRO A 84 -5.67 9.58 -15.33
C PRO A 84 -6.15 8.44 -14.44
N PHE A 85 -5.30 7.46 -14.13
CA PHE A 85 -5.68 6.30 -13.33
C PHE A 85 -5.30 6.47 -11.85
N GLY A 86 -6.12 5.91 -10.95
CA GLY A 86 -5.86 5.87 -9.51
C GLY A 86 -6.46 4.60 -8.89
N GLY A 87 -6.57 4.56 -7.56
CA GLY A 87 -7.11 3.42 -6.83
C GLY A 87 -8.65 3.34 -6.77
N GLU A 88 -9.38 3.98 -7.70
CA GLU A 88 -10.85 3.95 -7.76
C GLU A 88 -11.56 4.28 -6.43
N GLY A 89 -11.05 5.29 -5.71
CA GLY A 89 -11.55 5.71 -4.39
C GLY A 89 -10.90 5.02 -3.20
N VAL A 90 -10.04 4.02 -3.43
CA VAL A 90 -9.27 3.30 -2.40
C VAL A 90 -7.83 3.77 -2.41
N LEU A 91 -7.27 4.04 -1.22
CA LEU A 91 -5.82 4.20 -1.06
C LEU A 91 -5.22 2.79 -1.12
N ILE A 92 -4.29 2.56 -2.04
CA ILE A 92 -3.65 1.24 -2.22
C ILE A 92 -2.17 1.40 -1.91
N GLU A 93 -1.65 0.59 -1.01
CA GLU A 93 -0.24 0.46 -0.73
C GLU A 93 0.32 -0.70 -1.56
N LEU A 94 1.37 -0.44 -2.32
CA LEU A 94 2.17 -1.46 -2.97
C LEU A 94 3.40 -1.69 -2.11
N VAL A 95 3.61 -2.94 -1.70
CA VAL A 95 4.64 -3.34 -0.75
C VAL A 95 5.59 -4.31 -1.45
N GLN A 96 6.89 -4.06 -1.37
CA GLN A 96 7.91 -4.99 -1.88
C GLN A 96 7.82 -6.30 -1.12
N ALA A 97 7.43 -7.37 -1.82
CA ALA A 97 7.34 -8.70 -1.24
C ALA A 97 8.73 -9.18 -0.80
N PRO A 98 8.86 -9.82 0.38
CA PRO A 98 10.11 -10.42 0.78
C PRO A 98 10.37 -11.70 -0.03
N PRO A 99 11.64 -12.13 -0.19
CA PRO A 99 12.01 -13.24 -1.07
C PRO A 99 11.27 -14.55 -0.81
N GLU A 100 10.93 -14.83 0.45
CA GLU A 100 10.18 -16.01 0.87
C GLU A 100 8.73 -16.01 0.36
N ILE A 101 8.08 -14.85 0.27
CA ILE A 101 6.73 -14.72 -0.29
C ILE A 101 6.78 -14.89 -1.80
N ILE A 102 7.75 -14.23 -2.47
CA ILE A 102 7.94 -14.36 -3.92
C ILE A 102 8.18 -15.83 -4.30
N SER A 103 9.11 -16.49 -3.61
CA SER A 103 9.46 -17.90 -3.86
C SER A 103 8.28 -18.85 -3.62
N ALA A 104 7.42 -18.55 -2.64
CA ALA A 104 6.28 -19.39 -2.31
C ALA A 104 5.07 -19.24 -3.26
N LEU A 105 4.99 -18.14 -4.03
CA LEU A 105 3.85 -17.81 -4.89
C LEU A 105 4.18 -17.78 -6.39
N ALA A 106 5.44 -18.08 -6.77
CA ALA A 106 5.92 -18.12 -8.16
C ALA A 106 5.50 -19.37 -8.96
#